data_AF-A0A1G9B9L1-F1
#
_entry.id   AF-A0A1G9B9L1-F1
#
_cell.length_a   1.000
_cell.length_b   1.000
_cell.length_c   1.000
_cell.angle_alpha   90.00
_cell.angle_beta   90.00
_cell.angle_gamma   90.00
#
_symmetry.space_group_name_H-M   'P 1'
#
loop_
_entity.id
_entity.type
_entity.pdbx_description
1 polymer ?
#
loop_
_entity_poly.entity_id
_entity_poly.type
_entity_poly.pdbx_seq_one_letter_code
_entity_poly.pdbx_strand_id
1 'polypeptide(L)'
;MSDLGADIARNRELIFGSGKPYLAIGPILCSAASKLALWGDPAAEDFEIRFYPEEIIWYSLDGQELTRSAPVHLVHFCEDTIQLLTRYAITARGLPTAQFKELYQIQLKLLEAKVWAGKLYPEARKEIEENFNKFKRK
;
A
#
# COMPACT_ATOMS: atom_id res chain seq x y z
N MET A 1 11.99 9.30 25.31
CA MET A 1 11.76 8.40 24.15
C MET A 1 10.37 7.83 24.33
N SER A 2 9.44 8.02 23.39
CA SER A 2 8.17 7.29 23.48
C SER A 2 8.49 5.80 23.36
N ASP A 3 7.86 4.99 24.19
CA ASP A 3 8.01 3.55 24.09
C ASP A 3 7.29 3.10 22.80
N LEU A 4 8.07 2.91 21.75
CA LEU A 4 7.59 2.56 20.42
C LEU A 4 6.66 1.34 20.44
N GLY A 5 6.97 0.36 21.29
CA GLY A 5 6.14 -0.83 21.48
C GLY A 5 4.77 -0.46 22.05
N ALA A 6 4.72 0.45 23.02
CA ALA A 6 3.47 0.95 23.59
C ALA A 6 2.63 1.73 22.57
N ASP A 7 3.26 2.53 21.71
CA ASP A 7 2.57 3.26 20.65
C ASP A 7 1.90 2.31 19.64
N ILE A 8 2.60 1.25 19.22
CA ILE A 8 2.10 0.23 18.29
C ILE A 8 0.97 -0.60 18.95
N ALA A 9 1.17 -1.06 20.17
CA ALA A 9 0.17 -1.83 20.91
C ALA A 9 -1.13 -1.03 21.05
N ARG A 10 -1.03 0.26 21.38
CA ARG A 10 -2.18 1.16 21.43
C ARG A 10 -2.85 1.32 20.06
N ASN A 11 -2.10 1.46 18.97
CA ASN A 11 -2.70 1.55 17.63
C ASN A 11 -3.46 0.27 17.26
N ARG A 12 -2.89 -0.90 17.56
CA ARG A 12 -3.55 -2.20 17.35
C ARG A 12 -4.85 -2.28 18.15
N GLU A 13 -4.82 -1.92 19.43
CA GLU A 13 -6.00 -1.90 20.28
C GLU A 13 -7.07 -0.93 19.76
N LEU A 14 -6.69 0.29 19.37
CA LEU A 14 -7.63 1.27 18.83
C LEU A 14 -8.34 0.80 17.55
N ILE A 15 -7.64 0.04 16.71
CA ILE A 15 -8.17 -0.41 15.41
C ILE A 15 -8.97 -1.70 15.59
N PHE A 16 -8.38 -2.71 16.23
CA PHE A 16 -8.93 -4.06 16.31
C PHE A 16 -9.74 -4.33 17.58
N GLY A 17 -9.54 -3.56 18.65
CA GLY A 17 -10.36 -3.63 19.87
C GLY A 17 -11.81 -3.20 19.67
N SER A 18 -12.12 -2.54 18.54
CA SER A 18 -13.48 -2.15 18.16
C SER A 18 -14.33 -3.29 17.59
N GLY A 19 -13.78 -4.51 17.51
CA GLY A 19 -14.46 -5.71 16.98
C GLY A 19 -14.36 -5.88 15.46
N LYS A 20 -13.69 -4.96 14.75
CA LYS A 20 -13.33 -5.17 13.34
C LYS A 20 -12.13 -6.10 13.23
N PRO A 21 -12.19 -7.16 12.40
CA PRO A 21 -11.09 -8.13 12.28
C PRO A 21 -9.89 -7.59 11.49
N TYR A 22 -10.10 -6.56 10.66
CA TYR A 22 -9.05 -5.95 9.83
C TYR A 22 -9.33 -4.46 9.54
N LEU A 23 -8.30 -3.77 9.08
CA LEU A 23 -8.41 -2.46 8.41
C LEU A 23 -8.19 -2.66 6.90
N ALA A 24 -9.09 -2.14 6.05
CA ALA A 24 -8.93 -2.20 4.59
C ALA A 24 -8.46 -0.88 4.00
N ILE A 25 -7.55 -0.98 3.03
CA ILE A 25 -7.12 0.10 2.15
C ILE A 25 -7.46 -0.30 0.71
N GLY A 26 -8.46 0.36 0.13
CA GLY A 26 -9.07 -0.06 -1.13
C GLY A 26 -10.39 0.67 -1.41
N PRO A 27 -11.11 0.32 -2.48
CA PRO A 27 -10.68 -0.57 -3.57
C PRO A 27 -9.62 0.10 -4.46
N ILE A 28 -8.60 -0.63 -4.89
CA ILE A 28 -7.63 -0.18 -5.89
C ILE A 28 -8.18 -0.62 -7.25
N LEU A 29 -8.74 0.36 -7.96
CA LEU A 29 -9.39 0.17 -9.25
C LEU A 29 -8.47 0.68 -10.36
N CYS A 30 -8.19 -0.18 -11.32
CA CYS A 30 -7.38 0.16 -12.47
C CYS A 30 -8.17 -0.08 -13.77
N SER A 31 -8.16 0.87 -14.70
CA SER A 31 -8.67 0.62 -16.05
C SER A 31 -7.75 -0.36 -16.78
N ALA A 32 -8.28 -1.18 -17.70
CA ALA A 32 -7.49 -2.18 -18.44
C ALA A 32 -6.23 -1.58 -19.10
N ALA A 33 -6.31 -0.32 -19.56
CA ALA A 33 -5.16 0.41 -20.10
C ALA A 33 -4.08 0.70 -19.04
N SER A 34 -4.47 1.17 -17.85
CA SER A 34 -3.54 1.35 -16.72
C SER A 34 -2.97 0.02 -16.24
N LYS A 35 -3.79 -1.04 -16.16
CA LYS A 35 -3.37 -2.38 -15.77
C LYS A 35 -2.29 -2.93 -16.70
N LEU A 36 -2.53 -2.86 -18.02
CA LEU A 36 -1.55 -3.25 -19.03
C LEU A 36 -0.24 -2.45 -18.87
N ALA A 37 -0.34 -1.15 -18.63
CA ALA A 37 0.83 -0.31 -18.47
C ALA A 37 1.64 -0.59 -17.19
N LEU A 38 0.96 -0.91 -16.10
CA LEU A 38 1.57 -1.08 -14.77
C LEU A 38 2.04 -2.50 -14.52
N TRP A 39 1.27 -3.48 -14.97
CA TRP A 39 1.44 -4.88 -14.61
C TRP A 39 1.77 -5.74 -15.83
N GLY A 40 1.74 -5.18 -17.04
CA GLY A 40 1.91 -5.94 -18.28
C GLY A 40 0.70 -6.81 -18.61
N ASP A 41 -0.36 -6.74 -17.81
CA ASP A 41 -1.56 -7.57 -17.93
C ASP A 41 -2.83 -6.71 -17.80
N PRO A 42 -3.63 -6.54 -18.87
CA PRO A 42 -4.89 -5.80 -18.80
C PRO A 42 -5.97 -6.52 -18.00
N ALA A 43 -5.83 -7.84 -17.79
CA ALA A 43 -6.80 -8.70 -17.11
C ALA A 43 -6.52 -8.86 -15.61
N ALA A 44 -5.42 -8.30 -15.10
CA ALA A 44 -5.10 -8.36 -13.70
C ALA A 44 -6.23 -7.80 -12.82
N GLU A 45 -6.47 -8.46 -11.69
CA GLU A 45 -7.63 -8.19 -10.86
C GLU A 45 -7.49 -6.87 -10.08
N ASP A 46 -8.62 -6.20 -9.89
CA ASP A 46 -8.70 -5.12 -8.91
C ASP A 46 -8.73 -5.70 -7.50
N PHE A 47 -8.17 -4.97 -6.54
CA PHE A 47 -7.93 -5.54 -5.21
C PHE A 47 -8.05 -4.51 -4.09
N GLU A 48 -8.07 -5.01 -2.87
CA GLU A 48 -7.88 -4.23 -1.65
C GLU A 48 -6.84 -4.88 -0.74
N ILE A 49 -6.15 -4.06 0.05
CA ILE A 49 -5.14 -4.52 1.01
C ILE A 49 -5.79 -4.51 2.38
N ARG A 50 -5.78 -5.66 3.06
CA ARG A 50 -6.33 -5.81 4.42
C ARG A 50 -5.20 -6.05 5.42
N PHE A 51 -5.22 -5.25 6.48
CA PHE A 51 -4.30 -5.28 7.60
C PHE A 51 -4.97 -6.00 8.76
N TYR A 52 -4.42 -7.16 9.12
CA TYR A 52 -4.80 -7.91 10.31
C TYR A 52 -3.79 -7.64 11.43
N PRO A 53 -4.10 -7.97 12.69
CA PRO A 53 -3.17 -7.76 13.80
C PRO A 53 -1.76 -8.35 13.56
N GLU A 54 -1.67 -9.49 12.87
CA GLU A 54 -0.44 -10.24 12.68
C GLU A 54 0.03 -10.37 11.22
N GLU A 55 -0.80 -10.03 10.23
CA GLU A 55 -0.47 -10.22 8.82
C GLU A 55 -1.16 -9.22 7.89
N ILE A 56 -0.74 -9.24 6.61
CA ILE A 56 -1.31 -8.42 5.54
C ILE A 56 -1.71 -9.34 4.39
N ILE A 57 -2.91 -9.14 3.87
CA ILE A 57 -3.50 -9.96 2.83
C ILE A 57 -4.15 -9.08 1.76
N TRP A 58 -4.01 -9.49 0.50
CA TRP A 58 -4.63 -8.86 -0.66
C TRP A 58 -5.86 -9.67 -1.04
N TYR A 59 -6.96 -8.97 -1.25
CA TYR A 59 -8.23 -9.56 -1.63
C TYR A 59 -8.71 -8.99 -2.95
N SER A 60 -9.31 -9.83 -3.79
CA SER A 60 -10.15 -9.36 -4.88
C SER A 60 -11.35 -8.60 -4.31
N LEU A 61 -12.01 -7.80 -5.14
CA LEU A 61 -13.19 -7.05 -4.71
C LEU A 61 -14.38 -7.95 -4.34
N ASP A 62 -14.38 -9.19 -4.84
CA ASP A 62 -15.37 -10.22 -4.51
C ASP A 62 -15.01 -10.98 -3.21
N GLY A 63 -13.89 -10.63 -2.58
CA GLY A 63 -13.47 -11.19 -1.29
C GLY A 63 -12.66 -12.48 -1.39
N GLN A 64 -12.12 -12.82 -2.56
CA GLN A 64 -11.17 -13.91 -2.72
C GLN A 64 -9.76 -13.47 -2.29
N GLU A 65 -9.08 -14.28 -1.47
CA GLU A 65 -7.66 -14.06 -1.17
C GLU A 65 -6.83 -14.23 -2.44
N LEU A 66 -6.07 -13.19 -2.80
CA LEU A 66 -5.14 -13.21 -3.93
C LEU A 66 -3.74 -13.61 -3.50
N THR A 67 -3.25 -13.00 -2.41
CA THR A 67 -1.93 -13.26 -1.86
C THR A 67 -1.81 -12.71 -0.43
N ARG A 68 -0.75 -13.10 0.27
CA ARG A 68 -0.38 -12.63 1.60
C ARG A 68 1.10 -12.31 1.66
N SER A 69 1.50 -11.37 2.52
CA SER A 69 2.91 -11.03 2.69
C SER A 69 3.25 -10.53 4.08
N ALA A 70 4.55 -10.58 4.40
CA ALA A 70 5.08 -9.87 5.54
C ALA A 70 4.93 -8.34 5.35
N PRO A 71 4.79 -7.56 6.43
CA PRO A 71 4.64 -6.11 6.36
C PRO A 71 5.77 -5.37 5.65
N VAL A 72 7.01 -5.86 5.75
CA VAL A 72 8.15 -5.29 5.02
C VAL A 72 7.98 -5.39 3.49
N HIS A 73 7.41 -6.50 2.99
CA HIS A 73 7.17 -6.67 1.56
C HIS A 73 6.09 -5.70 1.04
N LEU A 74 5.11 -5.34 1.88
CA LEU A 74 4.15 -4.29 1.55
C LEU A 74 4.86 -2.94 1.38
N VAL A 75 5.82 -2.61 2.25
CA VAL A 75 6.57 -1.35 2.15
C VAL A 75 7.29 -1.26 0.81
N HIS A 76 8.00 -2.33 0.42
CA HIS A 76 8.69 -2.41 -0.87
C HIS A 76 7.71 -2.34 -2.04
N PHE A 77 6.63 -3.11 -1.99
CA PHE A 77 5.57 -3.09 -2.99
C PHE A 77 5.02 -1.67 -3.20
N CYS A 78 4.71 -0.95 -2.13
CA CYS A 78 4.21 0.42 -2.22
C CYS A 78 5.25 1.37 -2.83
N GLU A 79 6.52 1.26 -2.44
CA GLU A 79 7.60 2.10 -2.99
C GLU A 79 7.81 1.85 -4.48
N ASP A 80 7.98 0.59 -4.87
CA ASP A 80 8.23 0.18 -6.25
C ASP A 80 7.05 0.57 -7.16
N THR A 81 5.83 0.32 -6.70
CA THR A 81 4.63 0.64 -7.47
C THR A 81 4.45 2.15 -7.60
N ILE A 82 4.69 2.96 -6.55
CA ILE A 82 4.62 4.43 -6.64
C ILE A 82 5.68 4.96 -7.62
N GLN A 83 6.90 4.44 -7.59
CA GLN A 83 7.95 4.82 -8.54
C GLN A 83 7.56 4.47 -9.98
N LEU A 84 7.02 3.27 -10.19
CA LEU A 84 6.56 2.81 -11.50
C LEU A 84 5.42 3.68 -12.03
N LEU A 85 4.39 3.93 -11.20
CA LEU A 85 3.26 4.81 -11.51
C LEU A 85 3.73 6.22 -11.92
N THR A 86 4.70 6.76 -11.17
CA THR A 86 5.27 8.08 -11.46
C THR A 86 6.02 8.09 -12.78
N ARG A 87 6.83 7.07 -13.07
CA ARG A 87 7.56 6.95 -14.34
C ARG A 87 6.62 6.76 -15.52
N TYR A 88 5.58 5.94 -15.36
CA TYR A 88 4.56 5.74 -16.38
C TYR A 88 3.88 7.07 -16.72
N ALA A 89 3.44 7.82 -15.71
CA ALA A 89 2.81 9.13 -15.89
C ALA A 89 3.72 10.16 -16.61
N ILE A 90 5.03 10.11 -16.38
CA ILE A 90 6.00 10.99 -17.04
C ILE A 90 6.27 10.58 -18.49
N THR A 91 6.41 9.28 -18.74
CA THR A 91 6.79 8.73 -20.05
C THR A 91 5.62 8.68 -21.03
N ALA A 92 4.42 8.40 -20.53
CA ALA A 92 3.18 8.41 -21.31
C ALA A 92 2.75 9.86 -21.60
N ARG A 93 3.26 10.42 -22.69
CA ARG A 93 2.83 11.73 -23.18
C ARG A 93 1.33 11.72 -23.45
N GLY A 94 0.58 12.60 -22.77
CA GLY A 94 -0.83 12.84 -23.08
C GLY A 94 -1.81 11.81 -22.52
N LEU A 95 -1.54 11.19 -21.37
CA LEU A 95 -2.57 10.41 -20.67
C LEU A 95 -3.87 11.24 -20.52
N PRO A 96 -5.04 10.66 -20.85
CA PRO A 96 -6.32 11.29 -20.56
C PRO A 96 -6.44 11.67 -19.09
N THR A 97 -7.13 12.76 -18.79
CA THR A 97 -7.34 13.26 -17.42
C THR A 97 -7.90 12.19 -16.48
N ALA A 98 -8.77 11.31 -16.99
CA ALA A 98 -9.33 10.20 -16.22
C ALA A 98 -8.24 9.22 -15.74
N GLN A 99 -7.27 8.88 -16.59
CA GLN A 99 -6.17 7.99 -16.24
C GLN A 99 -5.19 8.66 -15.26
N PHE A 100 -4.88 9.95 -15.45
CA PHE A 100 -4.09 10.68 -14.45
C PHE A 100 -4.76 10.65 -13.07
N LYS A 101 -6.07 10.92 -13.01
CA LYS A 101 -6.82 10.89 -11.75
C LYS A 101 -6.79 9.50 -11.11
N GLU A 102 -6.95 8.45 -11.90
CA GLU A 102 -6.85 7.06 -11.45
C GLU A 102 -5.47 6.76 -10.85
N LEU A 103 -4.38 7.10 -11.55
CA LEU A 103 -3.01 6.91 -11.06
C LEU A 103 -2.76 7.64 -9.72
N TYR A 104 -3.22 8.88 -9.58
CA TYR A 104 -3.10 9.63 -8.33
C TYR A 104 -3.86 8.97 -7.18
N GLN A 105 -5.06 8.44 -7.43
CA GLN A 105 -5.84 7.73 -6.42
C GLN A 105 -5.13 6.44 -5.97
N ILE A 106 -4.54 5.70 -6.91
CA ILE A 106 -3.75 4.49 -6.60
C ILE A 106 -2.54 4.87 -5.74
N GLN A 107 -1.76 5.89 -6.13
CA GLN A 107 -0.60 6.35 -5.36
C GLN A 107 -0.98 6.76 -3.93
N LEU A 108 -2.10 7.47 -3.77
CA LEU A 108 -2.60 7.87 -2.46
C LEU A 108 -2.91 6.66 -1.57
N LYS A 109 -3.60 5.64 -2.11
CA LYS A 109 -3.94 4.42 -1.36
C LYS A 109 -2.70 3.62 -0.99
N LEU A 110 -1.71 3.52 -1.88
CA LEU A 110 -0.44 2.85 -1.57
C LEU A 110 0.35 3.57 -0.47
N LEU A 111 0.35 4.91 -0.49
CA LEU A 111 0.95 5.70 0.57
C LEU A 111 0.23 5.49 1.90
N GLU A 112 -1.11 5.48 1.89
CA GLU A 112 -1.93 5.20 3.06
C GLU A 112 -1.62 3.81 3.64
N ALA A 113 -1.59 2.79 2.78
CA ALA A 113 -1.21 1.42 3.16
C ALA A 113 0.19 1.37 3.81
N LYS A 114 1.18 2.05 3.22
CA LYS A 114 2.54 2.13 3.77
C LYS A 114 2.56 2.80 5.15
N VAL A 115 1.82 3.89 5.32
CA VAL A 115 1.73 4.60 6.62
C VAL A 115 1.07 3.71 7.68
N TRP A 116 0.00 3.00 7.33
CA TRP A 116 -0.64 2.06 8.24
C TRP A 116 0.27 0.90 8.62
N ALA A 117 1.00 0.34 7.66
CA ALA A 117 1.99 -0.70 7.91
C ALA A 117 3.02 -0.24 8.96
N GLY A 118 3.58 0.96 8.80
CA GLY A 118 4.53 1.52 9.75
C GLY A 118 3.94 1.86 11.13
N LYS A 119 2.62 2.05 11.24
CA LYS A 119 1.94 2.23 12.54
C LYS A 119 1.65 0.92 13.25
N LEU A 120 1.45 -0.16 12.48
CA LEU A 120 0.94 -1.45 12.97
C LEU A 120 2.04 -2.48 13.20
N TYR A 121 3.13 -2.43 12.43
CA TYR A 121 4.17 -3.47 12.45
C TYR A 121 5.56 -2.87 12.69
N PRO A 122 6.29 -3.35 13.72
CA PRO A 122 7.64 -2.87 14.03
C PRO A 122 8.61 -2.97 12.86
N GLU A 123 8.58 -4.07 12.11
CA GLU A 123 9.46 -4.35 10.98
C GLU A 123 9.22 -3.39 9.81
N ALA A 124 7.95 -3.10 9.49
CA ALA A 124 7.61 -2.11 8.47
C ALA A 124 8.05 -0.70 8.89
N ARG A 125 7.89 -0.35 10.17
CA ARG A 125 8.32 0.94 10.69
C ARG A 125 9.82 1.13 10.59
N LYS A 126 10.58 0.13 11.03
CA LYS A 126 12.05 0.15 10.96
C LYS A 126 12.52 0.35 9.52
N GLU A 127 11.95 -0.37 8.57
CA GLU A 127 12.25 -0.23 7.15
C GLU A 127 12.02 1.21 6.64
N ILE A 128 10.87 1.80 6.99
CA ILE A 128 10.53 3.18 6.60
C ILE A 128 11.52 4.19 7.18
N GLU A 129 11.88 4.04 8.47
CA GLU A 129 12.82 4.92 9.16
C GLU A 129 14.25 4.80 8.57
N GLU A 130 14.70 3.59 8.27
CA GLU A 130 16.00 3.35 7.62
C GLU A 130 16.06 3.98 6.23
N ASN A 131 15.01 3.84 5.42
CA ASN A 131 14.95 4.46 4.09
C ASN A 131 14.95 5.99 4.20
N PHE A 132 14.20 6.57 5.13
CA PHE A 132 14.22 8.02 5.38
C PHE A 132 15.61 8.54 5.77
N ASN A 133 16.32 7.82 6.63
CA ASN A 133 17.68 8.18 7.04
C ASN A 133 18.70 8.08 5.90
N LYS A 134 18.54 7.14 4.96
CA LYS A 134 19.36 7.08 3.75
C LYS A 134 19.20 8.33 2.88
N PHE A 135 17.98 8.86 2.74
CA PHE A 135 17.73 10.08 1.97
C PHE A 135 18.29 11.34 2.63
N LYS A 136 18.25 11.44 3.97
CA LYS A 136 18.82 12.60 4.69
C LYS A 136 20.35 12.71 4.63
N ARG A 137 21.04 11.60 4.35
CA ARG A 137 22.50 11.54 4.27
C ARG A 137 23.04 11.82 2.86
N LYS A 138 22.16 11.99 1.86
CA LYS A 138 22.49 12.40 0.50
C LYS A 138 22.14 13.87 0.30
#